data_AF-V4PK23-F1
#
_entry.id   AF-V4PK23-F1
#
_cell.length_a   1.000
_cell.length_b   1.000
_cell.length_c   1.000
_cell.angle_alpha   90.00
_cell.angle_beta   90.00
_cell.angle_gamma   90.00
#
_symmetry.space_group_name_H-M   'P 1'
#
loop_
_entity.id
_entity.type
_entity.pdbx_description
1 polymer ?
#
loop_
_entity_poly.entity_id
_entity_poly.type
_entity_poly.pdbx_seq_one_letter_code
_entity_poly.pdbx_strand_id
1 'polypeptide(L)'
;MMFLLRHLFFFVLQFAGVTAAVVIGCVAWTLNDRGMSYAETLAFRADLKFWTLIGMVVAGFFCLVLLCYHLTHKALDDPSDPDNGPWRY
;
A
#
# COMPACT_ATOMS: atom_id res chain seq x y z
N MET A 1 18.83 -16.45 0.99
CA MET A 1 18.82 -15.08 1.56
C MET A 1 18.45 -13.99 0.54
N MET A 2 19.08 -13.93 -0.65
CA MET A 2 18.79 -12.88 -1.65
C MET A 2 17.33 -12.79 -2.10
N PHE A 3 16.59 -13.91 -2.17
CA PHE A 3 15.19 -13.93 -2.60
C PHE A 3 14.24 -13.26 -1.60
N LEU A 4 14.41 -13.53 -0.29
CA LEU A 4 13.63 -12.91 0.79
C LEU A 4 13.88 -11.41 0.87
N LEU A 5 15.15 -11.00 0.76
CA LEU A 5 15.55 -9.59 0.84
C LEU A 5 14.97 -8.79 -0.34
N ARG A 6 14.92 -9.39 -1.52
CA ARG A 6 14.27 -8.81 -2.70
C ARG A 6 12.76 -8.65 -2.51
N HIS A 7 12.07 -9.66 -1.97
CA HIS A 7 10.64 -9.55 -1.67
C HIS A 7 10.34 -8.48 -0.63
N LEU A 8 11.11 -8.41 0.44
CA LEU A 8 10.96 -7.39 1.48
C LEU A 8 11.18 -5.99 0.90
N PHE A 9 12.20 -5.83 0.05
CA PHE A 9 12.44 -4.56 -0.65
C PHE A 9 11.25 -4.12 -1.52
N PHE A 10 10.70 -5.03 -2.35
CA PHE A 10 9.51 -4.71 -3.16
C PHE A 10 8.30 -4.38 -2.30
N PHE A 11 8.13 -5.07 -1.17
CA PHE A 11 7.02 -4.82 -0.25
C PHE A 11 7.10 -3.44 0.40
N VAL A 12 8.28 -3.05 0.87
CA VAL A 12 8.55 -1.71 1.42
C VAL A 12 8.36 -0.64 0.35
N LEU A 13 8.80 -0.90 -0.88
CA LEU A 13 8.64 0.03 -1.99
C LEU A 13 7.15 0.25 -2.34
N GLN A 14 6.33 -0.81 -2.33
CA GLN A 14 4.90 -0.69 -2.54
C GLN A 14 4.20 0.03 -1.38
N PHE A 15 4.59 -0.26 -0.13
CA PHE A 15 4.10 0.46 1.05
C PHE A 15 4.38 1.96 0.96
N ALA A 16 5.64 2.32 0.65
CA ALA A 16 6.05 3.71 0.50
C ALA A 16 5.33 4.39 -0.68
N GLY A 17 5.19 3.68 -1.81
CA GLY A 17 4.49 4.18 -2.99
C GLY A 17 3.02 4.49 -2.72
N VAL A 18 2.30 3.58 -2.07
CA VAL A 18 0.88 3.78 -1.71
C VAL A 18 0.73 4.91 -0.68
N THR A 19 1.59 4.93 0.34
CA THR A 19 1.58 6.00 1.35
C THR A 19 1.79 7.37 0.68
N ALA A 20 2.80 7.48 -0.20
CA ALA A 20 3.09 8.72 -0.91
C ALA A 20 1.94 9.14 -1.83
N ALA A 21 1.35 8.19 -2.58
CA ALA A 21 0.22 8.47 -3.47
C ALA A 21 -0.99 9.03 -2.71
N VAL A 22 -1.35 8.43 -1.58
CA VAL A 22 -2.46 8.89 -0.74
C VAL A 22 -2.16 10.27 -0.15
N VAL A 23 -0.98 10.46 0.44
CA VAL A 23 -0.59 11.75 1.06
C VAL A 23 -0.57 12.87 0.02
N ILE A 24 0.06 12.64 -1.13
CA ILE A 24 0.13 13.64 -2.21
C ILE A 24 -1.27 13.96 -2.75
N GLY A 25 -2.12 12.94 -2.93
CA GLY A 25 -3.51 13.13 -3.37
C GLY A 25 -4.31 13.98 -2.38
N CYS A 26 -4.25 13.67 -1.09
CA CYS A 26 -4.93 14.43 -0.05
C CYS A 26 -4.40 15.87 0.08
N VAL A 27 -3.09 16.05 -0.04
CA VAL A 27 -2.44 17.38 -0.01
C VAL A 27 -2.87 18.20 -1.23
N ALA A 28 -2.81 17.63 -2.43
CA ALA A 28 -3.21 18.30 -3.66
C ALA A 28 -4.69 18.71 -3.61
N TRP A 29 -5.57 17.83 -3.14
CA TRP A 29 -6.98 18.14 -2.93
C TRP A 29 -7.18 19.29 -1.94
N THR A 30 -6.49 19.24 -0.79
CA THR A 30 -6.60 20.25 0.26
C THR A 30 -6.12 21.62 -0.22
N LEU A 31 -5.03 21.68 -0.98
CA LEU A 31 -4.49 22.92 -1.55
C LEU A 31 -5.37 23.46 -2.68
N ASN A 32 -6.03 22.59 -3.44
CA ASN A 32 -7.00 22.99 -4.46
C ASN A 32 -8.26 23.63 -3.82
N ASP A 33 -8.73 23.07 -2.71
CA ASP A 33 -9.93 23.55 -2.00
C ASP A 33 -9.66 24.84 -1.21
N ARG A 34 -8.55 24.89 -0.44
CA ARG A 34 -8.25 26.01 0.48
C ARG A 34 -7.31 27.06 -0.11
N GLY A 35 -6.74 26.80 -1.28
CA GLY A 35 -5.77 27.65 -1.95
C GLY A 35 -4.33 27.47 -1.46
N MET A 36 -3.38 27.91 -2.30
CA MET A 36 -1.94 27.76 -2.06
C MET A 36 -1.44 28.50 -0.82
N SER A 37 -2.12 29.58 -0.40
CA SER A 37 -1.78 30.33 0.82
C SER A 37 -1.95 29.49 2.10
N TYR A 38 -2.77 28.44 2.05
CA TYR A 38 -2.96 27.53 3.18
C TYR A 38 -1.69 26.72 3.51
N ALA A 39 -0.80 26.49 2.54
CA ALA A 39 0.41 25.68 2.70
C ALA A 39 1.38 26.21 3.78
N GLU A 40 1.37 27.53 4.03
CA GLU A 40 2.28 28.16 4.98
C GLU A 40 1.76 28.13 6.43
N THR A 41 0.52 27.65 6.63
CA THR A 41 -0.14 27.70 7.93
C THR A 41 0.26 26.54 8.84
N LEU A 42 0.18 26.77 10.16
CA LEU A 42 0.33 25.69 11.16
C LEU A 42 -0.77 24.62 11.04
N ALA A 43 -1.96 25.01 10.57
CA ALA A 43 -3.08 24.10 10.34
C ALA A 43 -2.75 23.09 9.24
N PHE A 44 -2.11 23.51 8.15
CA PHE A 44 -1.63 22.61 7.11
C PHE A 44 -0.63 21.57 7.61
N ARG A 45 0.25 21.93 8.57
CA ARG A 45 1.18 20.96 9.18
C ARG A 45 0.44 19.90 10.01
N ALA A 46 -0.65 20.27 10.68
CA ALA A 46 -1.48 19.32 11.41
C ALA A 46 -2.23 18.39 10.45
N ASP A 47 -2.81 18.95 9.40
CA ASP A 47 -3.47 18.18 8.34
C ASP A 47 -2.49 17.23 7.64
N LEU A 48 -1.27 17.67 7.33
CA LEU A 48 -0.24 16.83 6.71
C LEU A 48 0.08 15.60 7.57
N LYS A 49 0.21 15.77 8.90
CA LYS A 49 0.41 14.64 9.82
C LYS A 49 -0.79 13.69 9.80
N PHE A 50 -2.00 14.25 9.78
CA PHE A 50 -3.23 13.46 9.72
C PHE A 50 -3.33 12.66 8.41
N TRP A 51 -3.08 13.29 7.27
CA TRP A 51 -3.03 12.63 5.97
C TRP A 51 -1.93 11.57 5.89
N THR A 52 -0.78 11.81 6.54
CA THR A 52 0.30 10.82 6.64
C THR A 52 -0.12 9.59 7.43
N LEU A 53 -0.83 9.76 8.55
CA LEU A 53 -1.39 8.65 9.31
C LEU A 53 -2.39 7.85 8.46
N ILE A 54 -3.30 8.53 7.76
CA ILE A 54 -4.26 7.88 6.86
C ILE A 54 -3.52 7.10 5.76
N GLY A 55 -2.51 7.71 5.13
CA GLY A 55 -1.69 7.08 4.09
C GLY A 55 -1.02 5.80 4.59
N MET A 56 -0.47 5.81 5.82
CA MET A 56 0.12 4.62 6.43
C MET A 56 -0.90 3.52 6.72
N VAL A 57 -2.10 3.88 7.21
CA VAL A 57 -3.17 2.90 7.46
C VAL A 57 -3.62 2.25 6.16
N VAL A 58 -3.89 3.04 5.11
CA VAL A 58 -4.29 2.54 3.79
C VAL A 58 -3.20 1.67 3.17
N ALA A 59 -1.94 2.10 3.23
CA ALA A 59 -0.82 1.32 2.74
C ALA A 59 -0.67 0.00 3.52
N GLY A 60 -0.90 0.01 4.84
CA GLY A 60 -0.93 -1.18 5.67
C GLY A 60 -1.98 -2.19 5.21
N PHE A 61 -3.21 -1.74 4.97
CA PHE A 61 -4.28 -2.59 4.42
C PHE A 61 -3.94 -3.14 3.04
N PHE A 62 -3.42 -2.30 2.14
CA PHE A 62 -3.01 -2.72 0.80
C PHE A 62 -1.93 -3.81 0.85
N CYS A 63 -0.92 -3.60 1.69
CA CYS A 63 0.14 -4.58 1.94
C CYS A 63 -0.39 -5.89 2.53
N LEU A 64 -1.34 -5.83 3.47
CA LEU A 64 -2.01 -7.03 4.01
C LEU A 64 -2.75 -7.80 2.91
N VAL A 65 -3.49 -7.11 2.04
CA VAL A 65 -4.19 -7.74 0.91
C VAL A 65 -3.21 -8.41 -0.04
N LEU A 66 -2.10 -7.76 -0.38
CA LEU A 66 -1.05 -8.35 -1.22
C LEU A 66 -0.38 -9.55 -0.56
N LEU A 67 -0.17 -9.50 0.75
CA LEU A 67 0.40 -10.61 1.51
C LEU A 67 -0.56 -11.81 1.52
N CYS A 68 -1.84 -11.56 1.78
CA CYS A 68 -2.89 -12.58 1.68
C CYS A 68 -2.93 -13.19 0.28
N TYR A 69 -2.94 -12.36 -0.77
CA TYR A 69 -2.91 -12.82 -2.16
C TYR A 69 -1.70 -13.71 -2.45
N HIS A 70 -0.51 -13.32 -2.03
CA HIS A 70 0.70 -14.11 -2.26
C HIS A 70 0.68 -15.46 -1.53
N LEU A 71 0.12 -15.50 -0.31
CA LEU A 71 -0.04 -16.74 0.45
C LEU A 71 -1.10 -17.66 -0.17
N THR A 72 -2.25 -17.13 -0.58
CA THR A 72 -3.32 -17.92 -1.20
C THR A 72 -2.94 -18.37 -2.60
N HIS A 73 -2.24 -17.56 -3.38
CA HIS A 73 -1.76 -17.95 -4.71
C HIS A 73 -0.76 -19.09 -4.61
N LYS A 74 0.12 -19.10 -3.60
CA LYS A 74 0.99 -20.27 -3.34
C LYS A 74 0.21 -21.53 -2.98
N ALA A 75 -0.91 -21.40 -2.28
CA ALA A 75 -1.78 -22.54 -1.97
C ALA A 75 -2.56 -23.03 -3.20
N LEU A 76 -2.83 -22.18 -4.19
CA LEU A 76 -3.55 -22.52 -5.43
C LEU A 76 -2.64 -23.08 -6.53
N ASP A 77 -1.39 -22.64 -6.59
CA ASP A 77 -0.43 -22.94 -7.66
C ASP A 77 0.61 -24.01 -7.29
N ASP A 78 0.38 -24.85 -6.28
CA ASP A 78 1.22 -26.03 -6.07
C ASP A 78 0.72 -27.18 -6.98
N PRO A 79 1.41 -27.51 -8.09
CA PRO A 79 1.07 -28.65 -8.94
C PRO A 79 1.37 -30.00 -8.27
N SER A 80 1.92 -30.01 -7.06
CA SER A 80 2.20 -31.21 -6.28
C SER A 80 1.18 -31.49 -5.18
N ASP A 81 0.15 -30.65 -5.04
CA ASP A 81 -0.95 -30.85 -4.09
C ASP A 81 -1.98 -31.84 -4.69
N PRO A 82 -2.16 -33.05 -4.12
CA PRO A 82 -3.09 -34.05 -4.65
C PRO A 82 -4.57 -33.63 -4.62
N ASP A 83 -4.91 -32.55 -3.92
CA ASP A 83 -6.26 -31.95 -3.92
C ASP A 83 -6.49 -30.97 -5.09
N ASN A 84 -5.46 -30.64 -5.87
CA ASN A 84 -5.60 -29.96 -7.16
C ASN A 84 -6.07 -30.97 -8.23
N GLY A 85 -7.25 -31.55 -7.97
CA GLY A 85 -7.90 -32.55 -8.81
C GLY A 85 -8.21 -32.06 -10.23
N PRO A 86 -8.68 -32.96 -11.12
CA PRO A 86 -8.74 -32.80 -12.57
C PRO A 86 -9.83 -31.82 -13.09
N TRP A 87 -10.19 -30.82 -12.29
CA TRP A 87 -11.31 -29.88 -12.56
C TRP A 87 -10.87 -28.62 -13.30
N ARG A 88 -9.59 -28.52 -13.67
CA ARG A 88 -9.15 -27.60 -14.74
C ARG A 88 -9.50 -28.26 -16.08
N TYR A 89 -10.77 -28.10 -16.47
CA TYR A 89 -11.25 -28.39 -17.81
C TYR A 89 -10.43 -27.64 -18.86
#